data_AF-A0A838QF13-F1
#
_entry.id   AF-A0A838QF13-F1
#
_cell.length_a   1.000
_cell.length_b   1.000
_cell.length_c   1.000
_cell.angle_alpha   90.00
_cell.angle_beta   90.00
_cell.angle_gamma   90.00
#
_symmetry.space_group_name_H-M   'P 1'
#
loop_
_entity.id
_entity.type
_entity.pdbx_description
1 polymer ?
#
loop_
_entity_poly.entity_id
_entity_poly.type
_entity_poly.pdbx_seq_one_letter_code
_entity_poly.pdbx_strand_id
1 'polypeptide(L)'
;MNDKFKPMGDFIARDNSERLRRRLASGFKVREPAAFVRLAQSVFDMALITGIVARLYRAIILTREGGGGGLYIAITFTLGAIFLLSMTTGHLSRFPLKQWVWRAPLFAALVGAFEMLTSLALIAARREPLGTGAATFGDWPTMAAYAIGWRVLTISVFALVLAGIVKWVRYLLLRRGHAAWSSGTVKAGVPGEGFIERRRKQ
;
A
#
# COMPACT_ATOMS: atom_id res chain seq x y z
N MET A 1 -53.04 -29.04 -7.58
CA MET A 1 -52.47 -28.83 -8.92
C MET A 1 -52.41 -27.33 -9.16
N ASN A 2 -51.36 -26.66 -8.67
CA ASN A 2 -51.11 -25.25 -8.99
C ASN A 2 -49.64 -24.94 -8.67
N ASP A 3 -48.77 -25.55 -9.46
CA ASP A 3 -47.34 -25.26 -9.49
C ASP A 3 -47.04 -24.88 -10.93
N LYS A 4 -46.89 -23.58 -11.20
CA LYS A 4 -46.27 -22.97 -12.39
C LYS A 4 -46.84 -21.58 -12.58
N PHE A 5 -46.28 -20.59 -11.89
CA PHE A 5 -46.00 -19.28 -12.48
C PHE A 5 -45.03 -18.57 -11.53
N LYS A 6 -43.77 -19.00 -11.57
CA LYS A 6 -42.67 -18.21 -11.02
C LYS A 6 -42.50 -17.01 -11.94
N PRO A 7 -42.63 -15.77 -11.47
CA PRO A 7 -42.61 -14.60 -12.34
C PRO A 7 -41.23 -14.48 -13.02
N MET A 8 -41.23 -14.39 -14.34
CA MET A 8 -40.06 -14.30 -15.22
C MET A 8 -39.05 -13.21 -14.78
N GLY A 9 -39.52 -12.18 -14.06
CA GLY A 9 -38.69 -11.09 -13.52
C GLY A 9 -37.64 -11.54 -12.50
N ASP A 10 -37.94 -12.56 -11.68
CA ASP A 10 -36.98 -13.07 -10.68
C ASP A 10 -35.81 -13.80 -11.34
N PHE A 11 -36.05 -14.43 -12.50
CA PHE A 11 -35.02 -15.11 -13.27
C PHE A 11 -34.06 -14.11 -13.92
N ILE A 12 -34.60 -13.05 -14.54
CA ILE A 12 -33.79 -12.00 -15.17
C ILE A 12 -32.96 -11.24 -14.12
N ALA A 13 -33.53 -10.94 -12.95
CA ALA A 13 -32.82 -10.28 -11.86
C ALA A 13 -31.68 -11.15 -11.29
N ARG A 14 -31.91 -12.46 -11.11
CA ARG A 14 -30.86 -13.39 -10.65
C ARG A 14 -29.72 -13.48 -11.65
N ASP A 15 -30.03 -13.67 -12.93
CA ASP A 15 -29.03 -13.89 -13.95
C ASP A 15 -28.17 -12.63 -14.19
N ASN A 16 -28.78 -11.44 -14.16
CA ASN A 16 -28.02 -10.18 -14.21
C ASN A 16 -27.16 -9.97 -12.96
N SER A 17 -27.66 -10.33 -11.77
CA SER A 17 -26.88 -10.25 -10.53
C SER A 17 -25.68 -11.19 -10.54
N GLU A 18 -25.81 -12.38 -11.13
CA GLU A 18 -24.72 -13.33 -11.29
C GLU A 18 -23.69 -12.84 -12.31
N ARG A 19 -24.12 -12.27 -13.44
CA ARG A 19 -23.22 -11.68 -14.44
C ARG A 19 -22.46 -10.48 -13.86
N LEU A 20 -23.12 -9.63 -13.10
CA LEU A 20 -22.48 -8.51 -12.40
C LEU A 20 -21.51 -9.02 -11.32
N ARG A 21 -21.88 -10.02 -10.53
CA ARG A 21 -20.96 -10.68 -9.58
C ARG A 21 -19.76 -11.29 -10.29
N ARG A 22 -19.94 -11.94 -11.45
CA ARG A 22 -18.84 -12.49 -12.25
C ARG A 22 -17.97 -11.40 -12.84
N ARG A 23 -18.53 -10.28 -13.31
CA ARG A 23 -17.75 -9.12 -13.81
C ARG A 23 -16.99 -8.37 -12.72
N LEU A 24 -17.58 -8.26 -11.52
CA LEU A 24 -16.93 -7.68 -10.35
C LEU A 24 -15.87 -8.63 -9.76
N ALA A 25 -16.13 -9.94 -9.77
CA ALA A 25 -15.18 -10.98 -9.36
C ALA A 25 -14.09 -11.24 -10.41
N SER A 26 -14.32 -10.89 -11.67
CA SER A 26 -13.30 -10.82 -12.73
C SER A 26 -12.52 -9.51 -12.69
N GLY A 27 -12.50 -8.80 -11.56
CA GLY A 27 -11.56 -7.73 -11.32
C GLY A 27 -10.15 -8.26 -11.56
N PHE A 28 -9.46 -7.64 -12.52
CA PHE A 28 -8.06 -7.83 -12.92
C PHE A 28 -7.28 -8.82 -12.04
N LYS A 29 -7.40 -10.12 -12.33
CA LYS A 29 -6.51 -11.13 -11.74
C LYS A 29 -5.19 -11.06 -12.48
N VAL A 30 -4.39 -10.03 -12.18
CA VAL A 30 -2.98 -10.02 -12.54
C VAL A 30 -2.37 -11.22 -11.83
N ARG A 31 -2.06 -12.27 -12.59
CA ARG A 31 -1.42 -13.48 -12.07
C ARG A 31 0.04 -13.11 -11.80
N GLU A 32 0.28 -12.49 -10.65
CA GLU A 32 1.64 -12.11 -10.24
C GLU A 32 2.51 -13.37 -10.22
N PRO A 33 3.67 -13.38 -10.90
CA PRO A 33 4.56 -14.52 -10.87
C PRO A 33 4.98 -14.81 -9.42
N ALA A 34 5.04 -16.09 -9.04
CA ALA A 34 5.32 -16.50 -7.66
C ALA A 34 6.62 -15.90 -7.08
N ALA A 35 7.60 -15.60 -7.95
CA ALA A 35 8.82 -14.91 -7.57
C ALA A 35 8.57 -13.49 -7.04
N PHE A 36 7.70 -12.70 -7.68
CA PHE A 36 7.37 -11.35 -7.22
C PHE A 36 6.64 -11.37 -5.89
N VAL A 37 5.74 -12.34 -5.68
CA VAL A 37 5.03 -12.51 -4.41
C VAL A 37 6.01 -12.82 -3.28
N ARG A 38 6.96 -13.73 -3.49
CA ARG A 38 7.98 -14.09 -2.49
C ARG A 38 8.91 -12.92 -2.17
N LEU A 39 9.43 -12.27 -3.20
CA LEU A 39 10.35 -11.13 -3.06
C LEU A 39 9.67 -10.01 -2.27
N ALA A 40 8.39 -9.81 -2.54
CA ALA A 40 7.65 -8.71 -1.96
C ALA A 40 7.01 -9.04 -0.58
N GLN A 41 7.02 -10.32 -0.18
CA GLN A 41 6.80 -10.77 1.20
C GLN A 41 8.05 -10.65 2.08
N SER A 42 9.24 -10.73 1.48
CA SER A 42 10.51 -10.55 2.18
C SER A 42 10.74 -9.07 2.48
N VAL A 43 10.76 -8.72 3.78
CA VAL A 43 11.11 -7.36 4.24
C VAL A 43 12.51 -7.00 3.76
N PHE A 44 13.41 -7.98 3.79
CA PHE A 44 14.82 -7.79 3.46
C PHE A 44 15.02 -7.52 1.97
N ASP A 45 14.45 -8.34 1.08
CA ASP A 45 14.65 -8.20 -0.37
C ASP A 45 14.04 -6.90 -0.90
N MET A 46 12.84 -6.55 -0.42
CA MET A 46 12.22 -5.28 -0.79
C MET A 46 13.00 -4.08 -0.26
N ALA A 47 13.49 -4.14 0.98
CA ALA A 47 14.30 -3.07 1.53
C ALA A 47 15.64 -2.91 0.79
N LEU A 48 16.27 -4.02 0.42
CA LEU A 48 17.51 -4.06 -0.35
C LEU A 48 17.34 -3.37 -1.70
N ILE A 49 16.36 -3.80 -2.50
CA ILE A 49 16.09 -3.21 -3.81
C ILE A 49 15.76 -1.73 -3.67
N THR A 50 14.89 -1.38 -2.72
CA THR A 50 14.46 0.01 -2.51
C THR A 50 15.64 0.90 -2.12
N GLY A 51 16.50 0.45 -1.20
CA GLY A 51 17.66 1.20 -0.74
C GLY A 51 18.73 1.40 -1.81
N ILE A 52 19.06 0.35 -2.56
CA ILE A 52 20.03 0.42 -3.67
C ILE A 52 19.53 1.38 -4.75
N VAL A 53 18.30 1.18 -5.22
CA VAL A 53 17.73 2.00 -6.31
C VAL A 53 17.61 3.46 -5.88
N ALA A 54 17.15 3.72 -4.65
CA ALA A 54 17.07 5.07 -4.13
C ALA A 54 18.44 5.76 -4.07
N ARG A 55 19.50 5.05 -3.64
CA ARG A 55 20.85 5.63 -3.56
C ARG A 55 21.41 5.93 -4.94
N LEU A 56 21.34 4.98 -5.87
CA LEU A 56 21.84 5.14 -7.22
C LEU A 56 21.12 6.26 -7.96
N TYR A 57 19.78 6.31 -7.86
CA TYR A 57 18.98 7.39 -8.43
C TYR A 57 19.42 8.76 -7.90
N ARG A 58 19.59 8.89 -6.58
CA ARG A 58 20.06 10.13 -5.97
C ARG A 58 21.47 10.51 -6.42
N ALA A 59 22.40 9.55 -6.46
CA ALA A 59 23.76 9.78 -6.92
C ALA A 59 23.78 10.28 -8.38
N ILE A 60 23.00 9.65 -9.27
CA ILE A 60 22.89 10.06 -10.68
C ILE A 60 22.35 11.49 -10.79
N ILE A 61 21.31 11.84 -10.03
CA ILE A 61 20.73 13.19 -10.07
C ILE A 61 21.73 14.24 -9.61
N LEU A 62 22.39 14.01 -8.46
CA LEU A 62 23.36 14.94 -7.90
C LEU A 62 24.57 15.13 -8.83
N THR A 63 24.96 14.11 -9.60
CA THR A 63 26.02 14.27 -10.62
C THR A 63 25.60 15.09 -11.85
N ARG A 64 24.30 15.31 -12.07
CA ARG A 64 23.77 16.07 -13.21
C ARG A 64 23.48 17.54 -12.88
N GLU A 65 23.75 17.99 -11.66
CA GLU A 65 23.37 19.33 -11.16
C GLU A 65 24.12 20.53 -11.79
N GLY A 66 24.90 20.33 -12.85
CA GLY A 66 25.58 21.41 -13.58
C GLY A 66 24.67 22.44 -14.30
N GLY A 67 23.36 22.49 -14.02
CA GLY A 67 22.45 23.47 -14.65
C GLY A 67 20.96 23.40 -14.26
N GLY A 68 20.57 22.61 -13.26
CA GLY A 68 19.15 22.42 -12.91
C GLY A 68 18.64 23.49 -11.94
N GLY A 69 17.74 24.37 -12.38
CA GLY A 69 17.02 25.30 -11.48
C GLY A 69 16.17 24.57 -10.44
N GLY A 70 15.62 25.29 -9.44
CA GLY A 70 14.89 24.70 -8.31
C GLY A 70 13.74 23.74 -8.68
N LEU A 71 13.15 23.88 -9.87
CA LEU A 71 12.15 22.96 -10.41
C LEU A 71 12.70 21.55 -10.65
N TYR A 72 13.94 21.41 -11.13
CA TYR A 72 14.58 20.11 -11.36
C TYR A 72 14.75 19.35 -10.04
N ILE A 73 15.22 20.04 -9.01
CA ILE A 73 15.36 19.49 -7.65
C ILE A 73 13.99 19.06 -7.13
N ALA A 74 12.96 19.90 -7.27
CA ALA A 74 11.60 19.58 -6.83
C ALA A 74 11.04 18.32 -7.53
N ILE A 75 11.17 18.22 -8.86
CA ILE A 75 10.68 17.07 -9.63
C ILE A 75 11.43 15.79 -9.24
N THR A 76 12.75 15.84 -9.21
CA THR A 76 13.57 14.65 -8.92
C THR A 76 13.36 14.14 -7.50
N PHE A 77 13.23 15.06 -6.53
CA PHE A 77 12.87 14.73 -5.16
C PHE A 77 11.47 14.12 -5.07
N THR A 78 10.49 14.69 -5.77
CA THR A 78 9.11 14.19 -5.78
C THR A 78 9.03 12.79 -6.38
N LEU A 79 9.75 12.52 -7.48
CA LEU A 79 9.83 11.18 -8.08
C LEU A 79 10.46 10.16 -7.13
N GLY A 80 11.54 10.55 -6.44
CA GLY A 80 12.17 9.69 -5.42
C GLY A 80 11.22 9.39 -4.25
N ALA A 81 10.44 10.37 -3.82
CA ALA A 81 9.42 10.20 -2.79
C ALA A 81 8.31 9.25 -3.28
N ILE A 82 7.76 9.45 -4.48
CA ILE A 82 6.73 8.56 -5.04
C ILE A 82 7.23 7.11 -5.09
N PHE A 83 8.45 6.89 -5.56
CA PHE A 83 9.06 5.56 -5.60
C PHE A 83 9.12 4.91 -4.21
N LEU A 84 9.67 5.63 -3.22
CA LEU A 84 9.82 5.14 -1.86
C LEU A 84 8.47 4.83 -1.20
N LEU A 85 7.50 5.73 -1.35
CA LEU A 85 6.15 5.58 -0.78
C LEU A 85 5.38 4.44 -1.46
N SER A 86 5.57 4.26 -2.77
CA SER A 86 4.96 3.15 -3.53
C SER A 86 5.51 1.80 -3.08
N MET A 87 6.83 1.67 -2.93
CA MET A 87 7.45 0.45 -2.41
C MET A 87 7.01 0.15 -0.98
N THR A 88 6.97 1.19 -0.12
CA THR A 88 6.48 1.07 1.26
C THR A 88 5.03 0.61 1.30
N THR A 89 4.17 1.20 0.48
CA THR A 89 2.75 0.82 0.36
C THR A 89 2.60 -0.61 -0.11
N GLY A 90 3.36 -1.00 -1.15
CA GLY A 90 3.39 -2.36 -1.67
C GLY A 90 3.85 -3.39 -0.64
N HIS A 91 4.81 -3.04 0.21
CA HIS A 91 5.25 -3.90 1.31
C HIS A 91 4.17 -4.02 2.40
N LEU A 92 3.66 -2.89 2.89
CA LEU A 92 2.71 -2.85 4.01
C LEU A 92 1.33 -3.42 3.66
N SER A 93 0.88 -3.29 2.41
CA SER A 93 -0.42 -3.81 1.97
C SER A 93 -0.58 -5.32 2.12
N ARG A 94 0.54 -6.06 2.23
CA ARG A 94 0.55 -7.51 2.45
C ARG A 94 0.36 -7.93 3.91
N PHE A 95 0.42 -6.99 4.85
CA PHE A 95 0.37 -7.28 6.28
C PHE A 95 -0.85 -6.61 6.95
N PRO A 96 -1.39 -7.20 8.03
CA PRO A 96 -2.47 -6.57 8.78
C PRO A 96 -1.99 -5.29 9.48
N LEU A 97 -2.88 -4.30 9.60
CA LEU A 97 -2.59 -2.97 10.17
C LEU A 97 -1.92 -3.00 11.55
N LYS A 98 -2.21 -4.01 12.39
CA LYS A 98 -1.59 -4.16 13.72
C LYS A 98 -0.07 -4.34 13.63
N GLN A 99 0.43 -4.95 12.56
CA GLN A 99 1.85 -5.20 12.36
C GLN A 99 2.58 -4.00 11.76
N TRP A 100 1.87 -3.00 11.22
CA TRP A 100 2.49 -1.84 10.58
C TRP A 100 3.32 -1.01 11.55
N VAL A 101 2.92 -0.97 12.83
CA VAL A 101 3.56 -0.18 13.89
C VAL A 101 5.06 -0.49 14.03
N TRP A 102 5.45 -1.77 13.89
CA TRP A 102 6.85 -2.17 13.99
C TRP A 102 7.46 -2.53 12.63
N ARG A 103 6.66 -3.01 11.66
CA ARG A 103 7.17 -3.35 10.32
C ARG A 103 7.57 -2.11 9.52
N ALA A 104 6.83 -1.01 9.62
CA ALA A 104 7.18 0.23 8.92
C ALA A 104 8.54 0.79 9.38
N PRO A 105 8.81 0.98 10.68
CA PRO A 105 10.12 1.45 11.12
C PRO A 105 11.23 0.43 10.84
N LEU A 106 10.96 -0.88 10.96
CA LEU A 106 11.94 -1.92 10.61
C LEU A 106 12.30 -1.87 9.11
N PHE A 107 11.29 -1.81 8.24
CA PHE A 107 11.49 -1.67 6.80
C PHE A 107 12.29 -0.42 6.47
N ALA A 108 11.94 0.71 7.09
CA ALA A 108 12.64 1.97 6.90
C ALA A 108 14.11 1.94 7.36
N ALA A 109 14.38 1.30 8.50
CA ALA A 109 15.74 1.12 9.00
C ALA A 109 16.57 0.26 8.05
N LEU A 110 16.00 -0.83 7.52
CA LEU A 110 16.66 -1.68 6.54
C LEU A 110 16.91 -0.94 5.21
N VAL A 111 15.91 -0.19 4.70
CA VAL A 111 16.09 0.65 3.50
C VAL A 111 17.23 1.63 3.71
N GLY A 112 17.27 2.31 4.85
CA GLY A 112 18.35 3.22 5.21
C GLY A 112 19.71 2.51 5.29
N ALA A 113 19.77 1.32 5.89
CA ALA A 113 21.00 0.53 5.98
C ALA A 113 21.54 0.16 4.60
N PHE A 114 20.69 -0.34 3.69
CA PHE A 114 21.10 -0.68 2.33
C PHE A 114 21.45 0.55 1.48
N GLU A 115 20.75 1.67 1.68
CA GLU A 115 21.11 2.94 1.06
C GLU A 115 22.53 3.35 1.46
N MET A 116 22.90 3.18 2.73
CA MET A 116 24.21 3.54 3.25
C MET A 116 25.31 2.54 2.91
N LEU A 117 24.99 1.24 2.80
CA LEU A 117 25.91 0.25 2.23
C LEU A 117 26.22 0.55 0.77
N THR A 118 25.20 0.92 -0.01
CA THR A 118 25.38 1.36 -1.41
C THR A 118 26.24 2.62 -1.46
N SER A 119 26.01 3.55 -0.53
CA SER A 119 26.83 4.75 -0.41
C SER A 119 28.29 4.44 -0.08
N LEU A 120 28.54 3.48 0.80
CA LEU A 120 29.91 3.07 1.14
C LEU A 120 30.64 2.51 -0.09
N ALA A 121 29.96 1.72 -0.91
CA ALA A 121 30.50 1.24 -2.18
C ALA A 121 30.79 2.38 -3.17
N LEU A 122 29.91 3.38 -3.24
CA LEU A 122 30.11 4.57 -4.07
C LEU A 122 31.26 5.45 -3.56
N ILE A 123 31.45 5.59 -2.25
CA ILE A 123 32.59 6.29 -1.63
C ILE A 123 33.89 5.59 -2.00
N ALA A 124 33.93 4.25 -1.88
CA ALA A 124 35.09 3.46 -2.29
C ALA A 124 35.44 3.67 -3.78
N ALA A 125 34.42 3.84 -4.63
CA ALA A 125 34.58 4.15 -6.05
C ALA A 125 34.83 5.64 -6.35
N ARG A 126 34.87 6.52 -5.34
CA ARG A 126 34.93 8.00 -5.46
C ARG A 126 33.82 8.59 -6.34
N ARG A 127 32.64 7.97 -6.32
CA ARG A 127 31.45 8.36 -7.09
C ARG A 127 30.32 8.90 -6.22
N GLU A 128 30.46 8.87 -4.91
CA GLU A 128 29.43 9.39 -4.00
C GLU A 128 29.48 10.93 -3.94
N PRO A 129 28.43 11.64 -4.38
CA PRO A 129 28.41 13.10 -4.35
C PRO A 129 28.11 13.66 -2.95
N LEU A 130 28.86 14.67 -2.53
CA LEU A 130 28.65 15.44 -1.30
C LEU A 130 28.88 16.93 -1.56
N GLY A 131 27.80 17.68 -1.77
CA GLY A 131 27.89 19.10 -2.14
C GLY A 131 28.64 19.28 -3.46
N THR A 132 29.71 20.08 -3.44
CA THR A 132 30.58 20.32 -4.62
C THR A 132 31.67 19.27 -4.82
N GLY A 133 31.81 18.30 -3.90
CA GLY A 133 32.87 17.30 -3.91
C GLY A 133 32.38 15.85 -3.82
N ALA A 134 33.32 14.92 -3.65
CA ALA A 134 33.02 13.52 -3.36
C ALA A 134 33.06 13.27 -1.84
N ALA A 135 32.13 12.45 -1.35
CA ALA A 135 32.10 12.04 0.06
C ALA A 135 33.34 11.20 0.41
N THR A 136 33.82 11.36 1.65
CA THR A 136 34.91 10.54 2.21
C THR A 136 34.38 9.52 3.21
N PHE A 137 35.22 8.54 3.59
CA PHE A 137 34.85 7.57 4.62
C PHE A 137 34.58 8.22 5.99
N GLY A 138 35.16 9.39 6.28
CA GLY A 138 34.91 10.12 7.53
C GLY A 138 33.52 10.74 7.60
N ASP A 139 32.92 11.07 6.45
CA ASP A 139 31.56 11.65 6.38
C ASP A 139 30.47 10.58 6.54
N TRP A 140 30.81 9.32 6.24
CA TRP A 140 29.85 8.22 6.16
C TRP A 140 29.04 7.98 7.43
N PRO A 141 29.60 7.98 8.67
CA PRO A 141 28.80 7.73 9.87
C PRO A 141 27.70 8.76 10.09
N THR A 142 28.01 10.05 9.89
CA THR A 142 27.05 11.14 10.03
C THR A 142 26.00 11.10 8.92
N MET A 143 26.42 10.85 7.67
CA MET A 143 25.50 10.63 6.55
C MET A 143 24.56 9.46 6.82
N ALA A 144 25.08 8.37 7.38
CA ALA A 144 24.31 7.17 7.68
C ALA A 144 23.29 7.39 8.77
N ALA A 145 23.69 7.99 9.89
CA ALA A 145 22.77 8.33 10.97
C ALA A 145 21.63 9.24 10.47
N TYR A 146 21.97 10.27 9.69
CA TYR A 146 21.00 11.20 9.13
C TYR A 146 20.05 10.50 8.15
N ALA A 147 20.58 9.73 7.20
CA ALA A 147 19.77 9.02 6.21
C ALA A 147 18.82 8.02 6.89
N ILE A 148 19.34 7.17 7.77
CA ILE A 148 18.51 6.17 8.48
C ILE A 148 17.45 6.86 9.34
N GLY A 149 17.82 7.90 10.10
CA GLY A 149 16.90 8.65 10.95
C GLY A 149 15.73 9.25 10.15
N TRP A 150 16.02 9.96 9.06
CA TRP A 150 14.99 10.52 8.19
C TRP A 150 14.15 9.46 7.49
N ARG A 151 14.74 8.35 7.04
CA ARG A 151 13.98 7.25 6.44
C ARG A 151 12.99 6.67 7.43
N VAL A 152 13.44 6.36 8.65
CA VAL A 152 12.58 5.86 9.73
C VAL A 152 11.46 6.82 10.03
N LEU A 153 11.76 8.12 10.18
CA LEU A 153 10.76 9.13 10.46
C LEU A 153 9.72 9.24 9.33
N THR A 154 10.16 9.47 8.09
CA THR A 154 9.27 9.69 6.94
C THR A 154 8.38 8.48 6.66
N ILE A 155 8.96 7.27 6.63
CA ILE A 155 8.19 6.04 6.35
C ILE A 155 7.22 5.73 7.49
N SER A 156 7.62 5.94 8.75
CA SER A 156 6.73 5.70 9.89
C SER A 156 5.54 6.66 9.89
N VAL A 157 5.79 7.96 9.67
CA VAL A 157 4.72 8.97 9.56
C VAL A 157 3.79 8.63 8.40
N PHE A 158 4.33 8.31 7.23
CA PHE A 158 3.54 7.88 6.08
C PHE A 158 2.68 6.64 6.38
N ALA A 159 3.27 5.62 7.01
CA ALA A 159 2.57 4.39 7.36
C ALA A 159 1.41 4.65 8.35
N LEU A 160 1.57 5.58 9.30
CA LEU A 160 0.50 6.00 10.21
C LEU A 160 -0.63 6.69 9.46
N VAL A 161 -0.31 7.64 8.56
CA VAL A 161 -1.30 8.32 7.72
C VAL A 161 -2.06 7.30 6.86
N LEU A 162 -1.34 6.40 6.19
CA LEU A 162 -1.92 5.37 5.36
C LEU A 162 -2.81 4.41 6.17
N ALA A 163 -2.39 4.02 7.37
CA ALA A 163 -3.20 3.19 8.27
C ALA A 163 -4.50 3.91 8.69
N GLY A 164 -4.43 5.21 8.95
CA GLY A 164 -5.59 6.06 9.22
C GLY A 164 -6.58 6.06 8.05
N ILE A 165 -6.09 6.30 6.83
CA ILE A 165 -6.90 6.28 5.61
C ILE A 165 -7.55 4.91 5.40
N VAL A 166 -6.79 3.81 5.54
CA VAL A 166 -7.34 2.45 5.36
C VAL A 166 -8.43 2.15 6.39
N LYS A 167 -8.22 2.51 7.67
CA LYS A 167 -9.25 2.37 8.72
C LYS A 167 -10.50 3.18 8.38
N TRP A 168 -10.33 4.41 7.92
CA TRP A 168 -11.42 5.30 7.55
C TRP A 168 -12.25 4.74 6.38
N VAL A 169 -11.59 4.30 5.31
CA VAL A 169 -12.26 3.68 4.16
C VAL A 169 -13.00 2.42 4.59
N ARG A 170 -12.39 1.57 5.42
CA ARG A 170 -13.04 0.35 5.93
C ARG A 170 -14.27 0.69 6.77
N TYR A 171 -14.18 1.71 7.62
CA TYR A 171 -15.31 2.20 8.40
C TYR A 171 -16.45 2.71 7.51
N LEU A 172 -16.15 3.50 6.48
CA LEU A 172 -17.16 4.00 5.53
C LEU A 172 -17.84 2.86 4.76
N LEU A 173 -17.09 1.85 4.34
CA LEU A 173 -17.65 0.68 3.65
C LEU A 173 -18.57 -0.14 4.57
N LEU A 174 -18.16 -0.37 5.82
CA LEU A 174 -18.99 -1.04 6.81
C LEU A 174 -20.26 -0.25 7.13
N ARG A 175 -20.14 1.08 7.28
CA ARG A 175 -21.29 1.96 7.51
C ARG A 175 -22.29 1.93 6.35
N ARG A 176 -21.81 1.94 5.10
CA ARG A 176 -22.66 1.79 3.91
C ARG A 176 -23.30 0.39 3.84
N GLY A 177 -22.55 -0.65 4.19
CA GLY A 177 -23.05 -2.02 4.24
C GLY A 177 -24.18 -2.19 5.26
N HIS A 178 -24.03 -1.64 6.47
CA HIS A 178 -25.08 -1.64 7.48
C HIS A 178 -26.32 -0.84 7.04
N ALA A 179 -26.14 0.31 6.41
CA ALA A 179 -27.25 1.12 5.88
C ALA A 179 -28.01 0.41 4.73
N ALA A 180 -27.31 -0.32 3.88
CA ALA A 180 -27.91 -1.14 2.82
C ALA A 180 -28.65 -2.36 3.39
N TRP A 181 -28.09 -2.98 4.44
CA TRP A 181 -28.74 -4.10 5.12
C TRP A 181 -29.98 -3.66 5.88
N SER A 182 -29.92 -2.53 6.62
CA SER A 182 -31.08 -1.98 7.34
C SER A 182 -32.20 -1.51 6.41
N SER A 183 -31.88 -0.97 5.23
CA SER A 183 -32.89 -0.60 4.23
C SER A 183 -33.46 -1.81 3.48
N GLY A 184 -32.68 -2.89 3.34
CA GLY A 184 -33.11 -4.17 2.79
C GLY A 184 -33.99 -4.98 3.75
N THR A 185 -33.67 -5.04 5.05
CA THR A 185 -34.47 -5.75 6.07
C THR A 185 -35.73 -5.00 6.48
N VAL A 186 -35.82 -3.69 6.26
CA VAL A 186 -37.08 -2.95 6.45
C VAL A 186 -38.03 -3.13 5.25
N LYS A 187 -37.52 -3.46 4.04
CA LYS A 187 -38.35 -3.83 2.88
C LYS A 187 -38.66 -5.32 2.79
N ALA A 188 -37.73 -6.18 3.16
CA ALA A 188 -37.93 -7.61 3.34
C ALA A 188 -38.14 -7.85 4.83
N GLY A 189 -39.39 -7.73 5.30
CA GLY A 189 -39.76 -7.97 6.69
C GLY A 189 -39.03 -9.20 7.24
N VAL A 190 -38.42 -9.04 8.41
CA VAL A 190 -37.61 -10.05 9.09
C VAL A 190 -38.27 -11.43 8.94
N PRO A 191 -37.66 -12.38 8.18
CA PRO A 191 -38.24 -13.70 7.98
C PRO A 191 -38.13 -14.47 9.31
N GLY A 192 -39.17 -14.33 10.13
CA GLY A 192 -39.24 -14.92 11.46
C GLY A 192 -40.27 -14.26 12.39
N GLU A 193 -40.55 -12.96 12.23
CA GLU A 193 -41.46 -12.28 13.16
C GLU A 193 -42.96 -12.56 12.87
N GLY A 194 -43.31 -12.85 11.62
CA GLY A 194 -44.69 -13.24 11.25
C GLY A 194 -45.14 -14.62 11.75
N PHE A 195 -44.24 -15.41 12.35
CA PHE A 195 -44.56 -16.73 12.92
C PHE A 195 -44.95 -16.69 14.40
N ILE A 196 -44.54 -15.66 15.15
CA ILE A 196 -44.87 -15.55 16.58
C ILE A 196 -46.29 -15.00 16.77
N GLU A 197 -46.75 -14.13 15.88
CA GLU A 197 -48.06 -13.49 16.02
C GLU A 197 -49.24 -14.43 15.72
N ARG A 198 -49.04 -15.47 14.89
CA ARG A 198 -50.09 -16.44 14.58
C ARG A 198 -50.31 -17.51 15.64
N ARG A 199 -49.38 -17.70 16.58
CA ARG A 199 -49.53 -18.70 17.66
C ARG A 199 -50.23 -18.17 18.91
N ARG A 200 -50.63 -16.89 18.93
CA ARG A 200 -51.32 -16.25 20.06
C ARG A 200 -52.83 -16.04 19.85
N LYS A 201 -53.37 -16.49 18.71
CA LYS A 201 -54.79 -16.36 18.34
C LYS A 201 -55.47 -17.70 18.05
N GLN A 202 -54.95 -18.80 18.58
CA GLN A 202 -55.65 -20.08 18.65
C GLN A 202 -55.82 -20.47 20.11
#